data_AF-A0A0C9TRJ0-F1
#
_entry.id   AF-A0A0C9TRJ0-F1
#
_cell.length_a   1.000
_cell.length_b   1.000
_cell.length_c   1.000
_cell.angle_alpha   90.00
_cell.angle_beta   90.00
_cell.angle_gamma   90.00
#
_symmetry.space_group_name_H-M   'P 1'
#
loop_
_entity.id
_entity.type
_entity.pdbx_description
1 polymer ?
#
loop_
_entity_poly.entity_id
_entity_poly.type
_entity_poly.pdbx_seq_one_letter_code
_entity_poly.pdbx_strand_id
1 'polypeptide(L)'
;MPYLTTWPGLTLPDMPLSILVTYGRRVCPGRYMAEHSLFIAVASILQNFDITPARDSSGKEVMPEYEWTSGAVSSPTDYKCTIKPRSKAAEERILSIPAEV
;
A
#
# COMPACT_ATOMS: atom_id res chain seq x y z
N MET A 1 4.77 36.31 11.40
CA MET A 1 3.34 35.99 11.61
C MET A 1 2.55 37.16 11.02
N PRO A 2 1.80 36.95 9.92
CA PRO A 2 0.54 36.18 9.89
C PRO A 2 0.55 35.06 8.81
N TYR A 3 0.25 33.79 9.14
CA TYR A 3 -1.08 33.13 9.10
C TYR A 3 -1.76 33.24 7.72
N LEU A 4 -1.60 32.24 6.83
CA LEU A 4 -2.42 31.02 6.66
C LEU A 4 -3.74 31.26 5.90
N THR A 5 -4.07 30.26 5.07
CA THR A 5 -5.35 29.97 4.38
C THR A 5 -5.76 30.85 3.20
N THR A 6 -5.20 30.56 2.02
CA THR A 6 -5.94 30.35 0.75
C THR A 6 -4.96 30.20 -0.41
N TRP A 7 -4.44 28.99 -0.61
CA TRP A 7 -3.91 28.62 -1.92
C TRP A 7 -5.04 27.91 -2.67
N PRO A 8 -5.62 28.54 -3.71
CA PRO A 8 -6.68 27.94 -4.48
C PRO A 8 -6.07 26.95 -5.46
N GLY A 9 -6.56 25.70 -5.43
CA GLY A 9 -6.45 24.80 -6.58
C GLY A 9 -5.19 23.95 -6.69
N LEU A 10 -4.72 23.35 -5.60
CA LEU A 10 -3.80 22.21 -5.72
C LEU A 10 -4.62 20.91 -5.77
N THR A 11 -4.92 20.46 -6.98
CA THR A 11 -5.32 19.06 -7.20
C THR A 11 -4.24 18.16 -6.62
N LEU A 12 -4.65 17.14 -5.90
CA LEU A 12 -3.82 16.29 -5.05
C LEU A 12 -3.05 15.11 -5.72
N PRO A 13 -2.81 14.98 -7.05
CA PRO A 13 -2.12 13.78 -7.54
C PRO A 13 -0.58 13.88 -7.60
N ASP A 14 0.03 15.06 -7.41
CA ASP A 14 1.45 15.24 -7.76
C ASP A 14 2.34 15.65 -6.58
N MET A 15 2.07 15.22 -5.34
CA MET A 15 3.07 15.40 -4.28
C MET A 15 4.26 14.48 -4.60
N PRO A 16 5.45 15.01 -4.94
CA PRO A 16 6.57 14.13 -5.19
C PRO A 16 6.91 13.44 -3.86
N LEU A 17 7.07 12.12 -3.91
CA LEU A 17 7.47 11.25 -2.79
C LEU A 17 8.68 11.83 -2.01
N SER A 18 9.47 12.68 -2.67
CA SER A 18 10.59 13.44 -2.11
C SER A 18 10.23 14.33 -0.92
N ILE A 19 9.00 14.85 -0.79
CA ILE A 19 8.65 15.71 0.36
C ILE A 19 8.37 14.84 1.60
N LEU A 20 7.78 13.64 1.42
CA LEU A 20 7.55 12.66 2.50
C LEU A 20 8.87 12.14 3.08
N VAL A 21 9.88 11.98 2.24
CA VAL A 21 11.15 11.34 2.57
C VAL A 21 12.25 12.38 2.91
N THR A 22 11.83 13.63 3.13
CA THR A 22 12.63 14.84 3.44
C THR A 22 13.43 15.43 2.27
N TYR A 23 13.69 16.74 2.36
CA TYR A 23 14.35 17.55 1.34
C TYR A 23 15.74 18.05 1.79
N GLY A 24 16.65 18.26 0.85
CA GLY A 24 17.99 18.78 1.11
C GLY A 24 18.90 17.76 1.82
N ARG A 25 19.66 18.21 2.83
CA ARG A 25 20.72 17.40 3.48
C ARG A 25 20.23 16.22 4.31
N ARG A 26 18.92 16.11 4.58
CA ARG A 26 18.33 15.03 5.40
C ARG A 26 17.63 13.95 4.59
N VAL A 27 17.73 14.00 3.26
CA VAL A 27 17.10 13.02 2.35
C VAL A 27 17.36 11.58 2.81
N CYS A 28 16.32 10.76 2.90
CA CYS A 28 16.52 9.36 3.28
C CYS A 28 17.41 8.67 2.25
N PRO A 29 18.60 8.17 2.64
CA PRO A 29 19.48 7.47 1.71
C PRO A 29 18.84 6.15 1.24
N GLY A 30 17.92 5.57 2.03
CA GLY A 30 17.22 4.33 1.72
C GLY A 30 16.03 4.46 0.77
N ARG A 31 15.69 5.66 0.28
CA ARG A 31 14.46 5.86 -0.52
C ARG A 31 14.38 4.97 -1.76
N TYR A 32 15.49 4.81 -2.47
CA TYR A 32 15.55 4.01 -3.70
C TYR A 32 15.45 2.52 -3.39
N MET A 33 16.11 2.06 -2.33
CA MET A 33 16.00 0.68 -1.89
C MET A 33 14.56 0.35 -1.48
N ALA A 34 13.91 1.24 -0.74
CA ALA A 34 12.52 1.06 -0.33
C ALA A 34 11.57 1.03 -1.52
N GLU A 35 11.73 1.96 -2.48
CA GLU A 35 10.91 2.03 -3.69
C GLU A 35 11.04 0.76 -4.55
N HIS A 36 12.26 0.30 -4.81
CA HIS A 36 12.48 -0.91 -5.59
C HIS A 36 12.02 -2.18 -4.85
N SER A 37 12.25 -2.27 -3.55
CA SER A 37 11.80 -3.40 -2.74
C SER A 37 10.28 -3.49 -2.73
N LEU A 38 9.60 -2.35 -2.55
CA LEU A 38 8.15 -2.27 -2.54
C LEU A 38 7.57 -2.60 -3.91
N PHE A 39 8.18 -2.11 -4.99
CA PHE A 39 7.77 -2.46 -6.35
C PHE A 39 7.85 -3.98 -6.60
N ILE A 40 8.96 -4.61 -6.25
CA ILE A 40 9.15 -6.06 -6.44
C ILE A 40 8.16 -6.84 -5.58
N ALA A 41 7.95 -6.42 -4.32
CA ALA A 41 6.99 -7.06 -3.43
C ALA A 41 5.57 -6.98 -4.00
N VAL A 42 5.11 -5.79 -4.41
CA VAL A 42 3.77 -5.59 -4.98
C VAL A 42 3.62 -6.36 -6.29
N ALA A 43 4.61 -6.32 -7.18
CA ALA A 43 4.57 -7.09 -8.43
C ALA A 43 4.48 -8.59 -8.17
N SER A 44 5.23 -9.12 -7.20
CA SER A 44 5.22 -10.54 -6.83
C SER A 44 3.88 -10.95 -6.22
N ILE A 45 3.29 -10.12 -5.36
CA ILE A 45 1.97 -10.35 -4.78
C ILE A 45 0.92 -10.36 -5.90
N LEU A 46 0.91 -9.32 -6.74
CA LEU A 46 -0.03 -9.21 -7.86
C LEU A 46 0.17 -10.29 -8.89
N GLN A 47 1.34 -10.92 -9.02
CA GLN A 47 1.54 -12.03 -9.94
C GLN A 47 0.87 -13.32 -9.44
N ASN A 48 0.89 -13.57 -8.13
CA ASN A 48 0.43 -14.82 -7.54
C ASN A 48 -1.01 -14.77 -7.02
N PHE A 49 -1.49 -13.60 -6.60
CA PHE A 49 -2.78 -13.43 -5.96
C PHE A 49 -3.69 -12.45 -6.70
N ASP A 50 -4.99 -12.74 -6.64
CA ASP A 50 -6.05 -11.79 -6.94
C ASP A 50 -6.61 -11.25 -5.61
N ILE A 51 -6.51 -9.93 -5.46
CA ILE A 51 -6.97 -9.20 -4.28
C ILE A 51 -8.29 -8.53 -4.65
N THR A 52 -9.36 -8.94 -4.00
CA THR A 52 -10.72 -8.39 -4.22
C THR A 52 -11.31 -7.87 -2.92
N PRO A 53 -12.22 -6.88 -2.97
CA PRO A 53 -12.94 -6.43 -1.78
C PRO A 53 -13.63 -7.59 -1.06
N ALA A 54 -13.83 -7.45 0.24
CA ALA A 54 -14.61 -8.43 1.01
C ALA A 54 -16.03 -8.52 0.44
N ARG A 55 -16.56 -9.74 0.34
CA ARG A 55 -17.97 -9.97 -0.04
C ARG A 55 -18.80 -10.19 1.21
N ASP A 56 -19.92 -9.50 1.31
CA ASP A 56 -20.89 -9.73 2.38
C ASP A 56 -21.68 -11.04 2.14
N SER A 57 -22.46 -11.47 3.14
CA SER A 57 -23.41 -12.59 3.10
C SER A 57 -24.33 -12.60 1.86
N SER A 58 -24.60 -11.41 1.29
CA SER A 58 -25.42 -11.23 0.09
C SER A 58 -24.63 -11.20 -1.23
N GLY A 59 -23.33 -11.50 -1.21
CA GLY A 59 -22.47 -11.58 -2.41
C GLY A 59 -22.07 -10.22 -3.01
N LYS A 60 -22.47 -9.10 -2.40
CA LYS A 60 -22.06 -7.75 -2.83
C LYS A 60 -20.66 -7.43 -2.32
N GLU A 61 -19.90 -6.75 -3.17
CA GLU A 61 -18.60 -6.19 -2.83
C GLU A 61 -18.80 -5.05 -1.83
N VAL A 62 -18.18 -5.19 -0.66
CA VAL A 62 -18.15 -4.15 0.37
C VAL A 62 -16.87 -3.38 0.19
N MET A 63 -17.00 -2.09 -0.12
CA MET A 63 -15.83 -1.20 -0.15
C MET A 63 -15.21 -1.20 1.25
N PRO A 64 -13.91 -1.50 1.40
CA PRO A 64 -13.27 -1.51 2.71
C PRO A 64 -13.28 -0.08 3.26
N GLU A 65 -13.91 0.12 4.41
CA GLU A 65 -13.73 1.31 5.23
C GLU A 65 -12.37 1.18 5.93
N TYR A 66 -11.51 2.18 5.75
CA TYR A 66 -10.22 2.24 6.42
C TYR A 66 -10.04 3.64 7.01
N GLU A 67 -9.53 3.69 8.22
CA GLU A 67 -9.10 4.91 8.87
C GLU A 67 -7.57 4.94 8.89
N TRP A 68 -6.98 6.12 8.84
CA TRP A 68 -5.53 6.27 8.99
C TRP A 68 -5.20 6.51 10.46
N THR A 69 -4.25 5.75 10.98
CA THR A 69 -3.67 6.02 12.29
C THR A 69 -2.88 7.35 12.25
N SER A 70 -3.01 8.15 13.31
CA SER A 70 -2.26 9.40 13.46
C SER A 70 -0.99 9.14 14.27
N GLY A 71 0.16 9.48 13.69
CA GLY A 71 1.47 9.24 14.32
C GLY A 71 2.63 9.60 13.39
N ALA A 72 3.86 9.38 13.87
CA ALA A 72 5.06 9.54 13.05
C ALA A 72 5.13 8.56 11.87
N VAL A 73 4.46 7.41 12.01
CA VAL A 73 4.19 6.44 10.94
C VAL A 73 2.68 6.27 10.88
N SER A 74 2.09 6.60 9.73
CA SER A 74 0.67 6.42 9.47
C SER A 74 0.45 5.10 8.73
N SER A 75 -0.31 4.20 9.35
CA SER A 75 -0.75 2.95 8.74
C SER A 75 -2.29 2.91 8.69
N PRO A 76 -2.89 2.26 7.67
CA PRO A 76 -4.32 2.05 7.66
C PRO A 76 -4.72 1.11 8.80
N THR A 77 -5.92 1.29 9.35
CA THR A 77 -6.54 0.35 10.27
C THR A 77 -6.86 -0.97 9.56
N ASP A 78 -7.02 -2.03 10.34
CA ASP A 78 -7.36 -3.36 9.81
C ASP A 78 -8.63 -3.29 8.96
N TYR A 79 -8.52 -3.74 7.70
CA TYR A 79 -9.63 -3.81 6.76
C TYR A 79 -9.77 -5.23 6.23
N LYS A 80 -11.01 -5.62 5.91
CA LYS A 80 -11.29 -6.95 5.36
C LYS A 80 -11.07 -6.95 3.86
N CYS A 81 -10.26 -7.89 3.37
CA CYS A 81 -10.07 -8.16 1.96
C CYS A 81 -10.07 -9.67 1.69
N THR A 82 -10.35 -10.06 0.45
CA THR A 82 -10.27 -11.45 0.00
C THR A 82 -9.03 -11.60 -0.87
N ILE A 83 -8.11 -12.47 -0.48
CA ILE A 83 -6.89 -12.78 -1.23
C ILE A 83 -7.00 -14.23 -1.70
N LYS A 84 -7.00 -14.45 -3.01
CA LYS A 84 -7.06 -15.80 -3.60
C LYS A 84 -5.88 -16.03 -4.54
N PRO A 85 -5.29 -17.22 -4.59
CA PRO A 85 -4.31 -17.55 -5.62
C PRO A 85 -4.95 -17.42 -7.00
N ARG A 86 -4.25 -16.79 -7.95
CA ARG A 86 -4.76 -16.57 -9.31
C ARG A 86 -4.87 -17.88 -10.11
N SER A 87 -3.99 -18.85 -9.84
CA SER A 87 -3.93 -20.11 -10.58
C SER A 87 -3.42 -21.26 -9.72
N LYS A 88 -3.72 -22.50 -10.12
CA LYS A 88 -3.19 -23.72 -9.47
C LYS A 88 -1.66 -23.74 -9.45
N ALA A 89 -1.02 -23.26 -10.52
CA ALA A 89 0.44 -23.15 -10.60
C ALA A 89 1.03 -22.06 -9.68
N ALA A 90 0.23 -21.07 -9.28
CA ALA A 90 0.63 -20.11 -8.25
C ALA A 90 0.47 -20.71 -6.86
N GLU A 91 -0.62 -21.43 -6.61
CA GLU A 91 -0.87 -22.16 -5.36
C GLU A 91 0.24 -23.19 -5.08
N GLU A 92 0.59 -24.01 -6.06
CA GLU A 92 1.71 -24.96 -5.96
C GLU A 92 3.06 -24.28 -5.68
N ARG A 93 3.30 -23.10 -6.28
CA ARG A 93 4.51 -22.31 -6.01
C ARG A 93 4.56 -21.77 -4.59
N ILE A 94 3.42 -21.34 -4.05
CA ILE A 94 3.33 -20.83 -2.68
C ILE A 94 3.53 -21.98 -1.67
N LEU A 95 2.89 -23.13 -1.91
CA LEU A 95 2.95 -24.29 -1.01
C LEU A 95 4.30 -25.02 -1.03
N SER A 96 5.06 -24.93 -2.13
CA SER A 96 6.39 -25.53 -2.23
C SER A 96 7.49 -24.75 -1.51
N ILE A 97 7.22 -23.50 -1.10
CA ILE A 97 8.15 -22.72 -0.29
C ILE A 97 8.02 -23.21 1.16
N PRO A 98 9.09 -23.74 1.78
CA PRO A 98 9.05 -24.08 3.19
C PRO A 98 8.79 -22.80 4.00
N ALA A 99 7.77 -22.84 4.85
CA ALA A 99 7.48 -21.77 5.80
C ALA A 99 8.53 -21.78 6.92
N GLU A 100 9.77 -21.40 6.60
CA GLU A 100 10.78 -21.12 7.62
C GLU A 100 10.55 -19.70 8.15
N VAL A 101 10.08 -19.64 9.39
CA VAL A 101 10.04 -18.45 10.25
C VAL A 101 11.19 -18.52 11.24
#